data_AF-A0ABD6BK52-F1
#
_entry.id   AF-A0ABD6BK52-F1
#
_cell.length_a   1.000
_cell.length_b   1.000
_cell.length_c   1.000
_cell.angle_alpha   90.00
_cell.angle_beta   90.00
_cell.angle_gamma   90.00
#
_symmetry.space_group_name_H-M   'P 1'
#
loop_
_entity.id
_entity.type
_entity.pdbx_description
1 polymer ?
#
loop_
_entity_poly.entity_id
_entity_poly.type
_entity_poly.pdbx_seq_one_letter_code
_entity_poly.pdbx_strand_id
1 'polypeptide(L)'
;MSDAYRTVAEAATAEFFVQGSEFIGHVRPVDSVDAAEAFIDAVKDEYADATHNVPAYRVRTGDGGSDGHFLREYSSDEGEPSGSAGKPALNVLTQQELENCAVVVTRYYGGTNLGVGGLVRAYSRAVKEAVEAAGVVEERPHERVGITVDYDDSGTVRSILESEGYEFDADYETTVSFDVRVPRADAEALRDRLRSATSGRADLE
;
A
#
# COMPACT_ATOMS: atom_id res chain seq x y z
N MET A 1 -4.27 -5.71 17.72
CA MET A 1 -4.71 -6.48 16.52
C MET A 1 -3.85 -6.00 15.38
N SER A 2 -3.27 -6.91 14.60
CA SER A 2 -2.27 -6.55 13.59
C SER A 2 -2.88 -5.68 12.50
N ASP A 3 -2.37 -4.46 12.31
CA ASP A 3 -2.69 -3.57 11.18
C ASP A 3 -1.90 -3.96 9.90
N ALA A 4 -1.51 -5.24 9.83
CA ALA A 4 -0.79 -5.77 8.68
C ALA A 4 -1.69 -5.85 7.46
N TYR A 5 -1.12 -5.60 6.29
CA TYR A 5 -1.81 -5.73 5.01
C TYR A 5 -0.89 -6.34 3.95
N ARG A 6 -1.49 -6.91 2.92
CA ARG A 6 -0.74 -7.47 1.80
C ARG A 6 -0.62 -6.44 0.69
N THR A 7 0.55 -6.32 0.11
CA THR A 7 0.80 -5.44 -1.04
C THR A 7 1.82 -6.06 -1.97
N VAL A 8 2.06 -5.43 -3.13
CA VAL A 8 3.12 -5.84 -4.04
C VAL A 8 4.49 -5.35 -3.54
N ALA A 9 5.53 -6.16 -3.69
CA ALA A 9 6.84 -5.86 -3.11
C ALA A 9 7.54 -4.70 -3.83
N GLU A 10 7.43 -4.67 -5.15
CA GLU A 10 8.07 -3.68 -6.00
C GLU A 10 7.23 -3.38 -7.25
N ALA A 11 7.69 -2.42 -8.06
CA ALA A 11 7.07 -2.18 -9.35
C ALA A 11 7.44 -3.28 -10.34
N ALA A 12 6.48 -3.78 -11.11
CA ALA A 12 6.73 -4.79 -12.12
C ALA A 12 5.79 -4.68 -13.32
N THR A 13 6.17 -5.36 -14.39
CA THR A 13 5.40 -5.46 -15.63
C THR A 13 5.35 -6.89 -16.13
N ALA A 14 4.24 -7.27 -16.76
CA ALA A 14 4.12 -8.54 -17.48
C ALA A 14 3.30 -8.33 -18.75
N GLU A 15 3.70 -8.98 -19.84
CA GLU A 15 3.04 -8.85 -21.14
C GLU A 15 2.64 -10.20 -21.74
N PHE A 16 1.55 -10.19 -22.50
CA PHE A 16 1.17 -11.33 -23.33
C PHE A 16 0.33 -10.92 -24.53
N PHE A 17 0.29 -11.82 -25.52
CA PHE A 17 -0.50 -11.66 -26.74
C PHE A 17 -1.67 -12.65 -26.78
N VAL A 18 -2.84 -12.19 -27.21
CA VAL A 18 -4.02 -13.03 -27.43
C VAL A 18 -4.87 -12.49 -28.59
N GLN A 19 -5.14 -13.35 -29.57
CA GLN A 19 -5.94 -12.99 -30.76
C GLN A 19 -5.46 -11.70 -31.44
N GLY A 20 -4.14 -11.55 -31.57
CA GLY A 20 -3.48 -10.39 -32.15
C GLY A 20 -3.43 -9.15 -31.26
N SER A 21 -4.19 -9.10 -30.16
CA SER A 21 -4.10 -8.01 -29.18
C SER A 21 -2.96 -8.26 -28.21
N GLU A 22 -2.26 -7.18 -27.84
CA GLU A 22 -1.22 -7.17 -26.82
C GLU A 22 -1.77 -6.56 -25.54
N PHE A 23 -1.39 -7.15 -24.40
CA PHE A 23 -1.74 -6.66 -23.08
C PHE A 23 -0.46 -6.57 -22.25
N ILE A 24 -0.22 -5.41 -21.65
CA ILE A 24 0.89 -5.15 -20.74
C ILE A 24 0.29 -4.73 -19.40
N GLY A 25 0.45 -5.55 -18.38
CA GLY A 25 0.06 -5.22 -17.02
C GLY A 25 1.20 -4.52 -16.31
N HIS A 26 0.95 -3.31 -15.81
CA HIS A 26 1.86 -2.53 -14.96
C HIS A 26 1.32 -2.55 -13.54
N VAL A 27 2.18 -2.79 -12.54
CA VAL A 27 1.81 -2.74 -11.13
C VAL A 27 2.89 -2.06 -10.31
N ARG A 28 2.50 -1.36 -9.25
CA ARG A 28 3.42 -0.75 -8.29
C ARG A 28 2.77 -0.59 -6.89
N PRO A 29 3.56 -0.71 -5.80
CA PRO A 29 3.12 -0.29 -4.48
C PRO A 29 2.96 1.24 -4.43
N VAL A 30 1.87 1.71 -3.83
CA VAL A 30 1.54 3.14 -3.67
C VAL A 30 0.96 3.39 -2.28
N ASP A 31 1.41 4.45 -1.62
CA ASP A 31 1.07 4.77 -0.22
C ASP A 31 -0.12 5.74 -0.09
N SER A 32 -0.57 6.30 -1.21
CA SER A 32 -1.56 7.37 -1.24
C SER A 32 -2.30 7.38 -2.57
N VAL A 33 -3.48 8.01 -2.56
CA VAL A 33 -4.30 8.17 -3.76
C VAL A 33 -3.55 9.01 -4.78
N ASP A 34 -2.90 10.08 -4.34
CA ASP A 34 -2.13 10.96 -5.22
C ASP A 34 -0.97 10.19 -5.90
N ALA A 35 -0.30 9.29 -5.18
CA ALA A 35 0.72 8.42 -5.78
C ALA A 35 0.12 7.42 -6.79
N ALA A 36 -1.07 6.88 -6.52
CA ALA A 36 -1.79 6.01 -7.46
C ALA A 36 -2.19 6.75 -8.74
N GLU A 37 -2.75 7.95 -8.61
CA GLU A 37 -3.19 8.79 -9.73
C GLU A 37 -1.98 9.27 -10.56
N ALA A 38 -0.89 9.69 -9.91
CA ALA A 38 0.36 10.04 -10.59
C ALA A 38 0.98 8.86 -11.35
N PHE A 39 0.91 7.64 -10.81
CA PHE A 39 1.35 6.43 -11.52
C PHE A 39 0.47 6.16 -12.74
N ILE A 40 -0.84 6.30 -12.61
CA ILE A 40 -1.78 6.11 -13.73
C ILE A 40 -1.47 7.10 -14.86
N ASP A 41 -1.28 8.37 -14.52
CA ASP A 41 -0.96 9.41 -15.50
C ASP A 41 0.38 9.14 -16.18
N ALA A 42 1.40 8.72 -15.42
CA ALA A 42 2.70 8.37 -15.98
C ALA A 42 2.62 7.23 -17.01
N VAL A 43 1.87 6.16 -16.73
CA VAL A 43 1.69 5.05 -17.70
C VAL A 43 0.87 5.54 -18.90
N LYS A 44 -0.17 6.35 -18.70
CA LYS A 44 -0.95 6.93 -19.80
C LYS A 44 -0.11 7.78 -20.73
N ASP A 45 0.82 8.57 -20.19
CA ASP A 45 1.74 9.40 -20.97
C ASP A 45 2.79 8.56 -21.70
N GLU A 46 3.34 7.53 -21.05
CA GLU A 46 4.31 6.60 -21.67
C GLU A 46 3.70 5.80 -22.82
N TYR A 47 2.46 5.32 -22.65
CA TYR A 47 1.72 4.50 -23.62
C TYR A 47 0.57 5.30 -24.25
N ALA A 48 0.81 6.55 -24.61
CA ALA A 48 -0.20 7.45 -25.19
C ALA A 48 -0.73 6.98 -26.56
N ASP A 49 -0.01 6.08 -27.24
CA ASP A 49 -0.39 5.47 -28.51
C ASP A 49 -1.17 4.15 -28.36
N ALA A 50 -1.32 3.65 -27.13
CA ALA A 50 -2.11 2.46 -26.85
C ALA A 50 -3.60 2.66 -27.16
N THR A 51 -4.30 1.55 -27.43
CA THR A 51 -5.74 1.61 -27.66
C THR A 51 -6.50 1.94 -26.38
N HIS A 52 -6.10 1.33 -25.26
CA HIS A 52 -6.67 1.58 -23.93
C HIS A 52 -5.60 1.46 -22.85
N ASN A 53 -5.66 2.31 -21.83
CA ASN A 53 -4.80 2.28 -20.63
C ASN A 53 -5.67 2.16 -19.38
N VAL A 54 -6.11 0.94 -19.06
CA VAL A 54 -7.17 0.65 -18.07
C VAL A 54 -6.60 0.65 -16.64
N PRO A 55 -6.98 1.61 -15.77
CA PRO A 55 -6.47 1.68 -14.41
C PRO A 55 -7.35 0.91 -13.42
N ALA A 56 -6.73 0.43 -12.35
CA ALA A 56 -7.39 0.09 -11.09
C ALA A 56 -6.44 0.31 -9.90
N TYR A 57 -6.97 0.62 -8.73
CA TYR A 57 -6.17 0.68 -7.50
C TYR A 57 -6.99 0.38 -6.26
N ARG A 58 -6.28 -0.03 -5.19
CA ARG A 58 -6.80 -0.17 -3.83
C ARG A 58 -5.82 0.51 -2.89
N VAL A 59 -6.25 1.59 -2.24
CA VAL A 59 -5.36 2.43 -1.41
C VAL A 59 -6.02 2.77 -0.09
N ARG A 60 -5.28 2.62 1.02
CA ARG A 60 -5.74 3.00 2.35
C ARG A 60 -5.89 4.52 2.44
N THR A 61 -7.00 4.98 3.00
CA THR A 61 -7.32 6.39 3.18
C THR A 61 -7.83 6.64 4.59
N GLY A 62 -7.19 7.58 5.29
CA GLY A 62 -7.60 8.01 6.63
C GLY A 62 -7.58 6.90 7.69
N ASP A 63 -8.04 7.28 8.88
CA ASP A 63 -8.21 6.36 10.01
C ASP A 63 -9.71 6.07 10.15
N GLY A 64 -10.11 4.84 9.86
CA GLY A 64 -11.48 4.33 9.99
C GLY A 64 -11.94 4.08 11.43
N GLY A 65 -11.33 4.78 12.39
CA GLY A 65 -11.63 4.65 13.81
C GLY A 65 -11.19 3.30 14.38
N SER A 66 -12.05 2.66 15.16
CA SER A 66 -11.77 1.39 15.85
C SER A 66 -11.58 0.18 14.93
N ASP A 67 -11.96 0.30 13.66
CA ASP A 67 -12.09 -0.82 12.72
C ASP A 67 -10.98 -0.86 11.64
N GLY A 68 -9.97 0.01 11.72
CA GLY A 68 -8.82 0.03 10.81
C GLY A 68 -8.83 1.21 9.84
N HIS A 69 -8.33 1.03 8.62
CA HIS A 69 -8.27 2.07 7.57
C HIS A 69 -9.46 1.98 6.62
N PHE A 70 -9.94 3.11 6.07
CA PHE A 70 -10.84 3.02 4.91
C PHE A 70 -10.02 2.62 3.69
N LEU A 71 -10.59 1.79 2.81
CA LEU A 71 -9.94 1.42 1.56
C LEU A 71 -10.66 2.11 0.40
N ARG A 72 -9.95 3.01 -0.29
CA ARG A 72 -10.43 3.59 -1.54
C ARG A 72 -10.11 2.64 -2.68
N GLU A 73 -11.14 2.17 -3.35
CA GLU A 73 -11.04 1.34 -4.55
C GLU A 73 -11.48 2.15 -5.77
N TYR A 74 -10.72 2.03 -6.86
CA TYR A 74 -11.01 2.71 -8.11
C TYR A 74 -10.75 1.79 -9.29
N SER A 75 -11.56 1.92 -10.34
CA SER A 75 -11.30 1.35 -11.65
C SER A 75 -12.07 2.10 -12.74
N SER A 76 -11.56 2.08 -13.97
CA SER A 76 -12.22 2.61 -15.16
C SER A 76 -12.06 1.64 -16.32
N ASP A 77 -13.05 1.54 -17.19
CA ASP A 77 -12.95 0.72 -18.42
C ASP A 77 -12.22 1.47 -19.56
N GLU A 78 -11.95 2.78 -19.44
CA GLU A 78 -11.15 3.58 -20.40
C GLU A 78 -11.51 3.37 -21.89
N GLY A 79 -12.81 3.34 -22.19
CA GLY A 79 -13.32 3.17 -23.55
C GLY A 79 -13.52 1.72 -23.99
N GLU A 80 -13.11 0.74 -23.18
CA GLU A 80 -13.53 -0.65 -23.36
C GLU A 80 -15.04 -0.81 -23.10
N PRO A 81 -15.67 -1.90 -23.59
CA PRO A 81 -17.03 -2.24 -23.24
C PRO A 81 -17.24 -2.27 -21.72
N SER A 82 -18.36 -1.72 -21.26
CA SER A 82 -18.62 -1.55 -19.83
C SER A 82 -18.54 -2.87 -19.05
N GLY A 83 -17.79 -2.86 -17.95
CA GLY A 83 -17.58 -3.99 -17.06
C GLY A 83 -16.62 -5.06 -17.59
N SER A 84 -15.94 -4.80 -18.71
CA SER A 84 -15.07 -5.79 -19.37
C SER A 84 -13.58 -5.63 -19.04
N ALA A 85 -13.17 -4.53 -18.39
CA ALA A 85 -11.76 -4.22 -18.17
C ALA A 85 -11.44 -3.78 -16.74
N GLY A 86 -11.91 -2.60 -16.33
CA GLY A 86 -11.54 -1.98 -15.05
C GLY A 86 -11.99 -2.82 -13.85
N LYS A 87 -13.23 -3.28 -13.85
CA LYS A 87 -13.76 -4.18 -12.79
C LYS A 87 -12.99 -5.51 -12.72
N PRO A 88 -12.76 -6.24 -13.84
CA PRO A 88 -11.89 -7.40 -13.85
C PRO A 88 -10.48 -7.17 -13.31
N ALA A 89 -9.86 -6.01 -13.57
CA ALA A 89 -8.56 -5.65 -13.04
C ALA A 89 -8.62 -5.45 -11.51
N LEU A 90 -9.56 -4.63 -11.02
CA LEU A 90 -9.77 -4.39 -9.59
C LEU A 90 -10.07 -5.68 -8.82
N ASN A 91 -10.91 -6.56 -9.38
CA ASN A 91 -11.29 -7.82 -8.76
C ASN A 91 -10.10 -8.72 -8.45
N VAL A 92 -9.02 -8.67 -9.24
CA VAL A 92 -7.79 -9.44 -8.94
C VAL A 92 -7.15 -8.93 -7.66
N LEU A 93 -7.02 -7.61 -7.51
CA LEU A 93 -6.49 -6.99 -6.30
C LEU A 93 -7.36 -7.31 -5.08
N THR A 94 -8.69 -7.24 -5.23
CA THR A 94 -9.65 -7.57 -4.17
C THR A 94 -9.57 -9.03 -3.75
N GLN A 95 -9.56 -9.97 -4.70
CA GLN A 95 -9.51 -11.41 -4.40
C GLN A 95 -8.19 -11.85 -3.77
N GLN A 96 -7.10 -11.15 -4.07
CA GLN A 96 -5.79 -11.38 -3.44
C GLN A 96 -5.59 -10.58 -2.16
N GLU A 97 -6.60 -9.82 -1.72
CA GLU A 97 -6.56 -8.98 -0.52
C GLU A 97 -5.40 -7.97 -0.55
N LEU A 98 -5.05 -7.47 -1.75
CA LEU A 98 -3.94 -6.53 -1.95
C LEU A 98 -4.40 -5.08 -1.73
N GLU A 99 -3.66 -4.36 -0.92
CA GLU A 99 -3.90 -2.96 -0.58
C GLU A 99 -2.66 -2.12 -0.90
N ASN A 100 -2.80 -0.80 -0.91
CA ASN A 100 -1.73 0.15 -1.24
C ASN A 100 -0.99 -0.22 -2.54
N CYS A 101 -1.76 -0.52 -3.59
CA CYS A 101 -1.22 -0.85 -4.90
C CYS A 101 -2.10 -0.28 -6.01
N ALA A 102 -1.44 0.07 -7.12
CA ALA A 102 -2.09 0.54 -8.34
C ALA A 102 -1.64 -0.30 -9.52
N VAL A 103 -2.55 -0.51 -10.47
CA VAL A 103 -2.32 -1.21 -11.72
C VAL A 103 -2.83 -0.40 -12.89
N VAL A 104 -2.14 -0.51 -14.02
CA VAL A 104 -2.63 -0.07 -15.32
C VAL A 104 -2.42 -1.22 -16.30
N VAL A 105 -3.45 -1.56 -17.06
CA VAL A 105 -3.33 -2.53 -18.15
C VAL A 105 -3.39 -1.77 -19.47
N THR A 106 -2.25 -1.72 -20.14
CA THR A 106 -2.09 -1.15 -21.47
C THR A 106 -2.49 -2.20 -22.50
N ARG A 107 -3.33 -1.82 -23.46
CA ARG A 107 -3.79 -2.70 -24.53
C ARG A 107 -3.55 -2.09 -25.90
N TYR A 108 -2.94 -2.86 -26.79
CA TYR A 108 -2.91 -2.59 -28.23
C TYR A 108 -3.87 -3.54 -28.96
N TYR A 109 -4.86 -3.00 -29.68
CA TYR A 109 -5.85 -3.78 -30.40
C TYR A 109 -5.30 -4.42 -31.67
N GLY A 110 -5.47 -5.74 -31.79
CA GLY A 110 -4.93 -6.54 -32.88
C GLY A 110 -5.82 -6.80 -34.09
N GLY A 111 -6.95 -6.10 -34.24
CA GLY A 111 -7.88 -6.32 -35.36
C GLY A 111 -8.87 -7.49 -35.18
N THR A 112 -8.77 -8.27 -34.10
CA THR A 112 -9.75 -9.33 -33.76
C THR A 112 -10.44 -9.02 -32.43
N ASN A 113 -11.77 -9.08 -32.43
CA ASN A 113 -12.57 -8.83 -31.23
C ASN A 113 -12.57 -10.04 -30.29
N LEU A 114 -12.15 -9.82 -29.04
CA LEU A 114 -12.16 -10.83 -27.98
C LEU A 114 -13.57 -11.08 -27.41
N GLY A 115 -14.50 -10.14 -27.60
CA GLY A 115 -15.79 -10.09 -26.90
C GLY A 115 -15.63 -9.84 -25.39
N VAL A 116 -16.73 -9.50 -24.71
CA VAL A 116 -16.71 -9.13 -23.27
C VAL A 116 -16.05 -10.20 -22.41
N GLY A 117 -16.42 -11.47 -22.56
CA GLY A 117 -15.83 -12.55 -21.77
C GLY A 117 -14.35 -12.83 -22.10
N GLY A 118 -13.89 -12.49 -23.30
CA GLY A 118 -12.48 -12.54 -23.65
C GLY A 118 -11.69 -11.41 -22.99
N LEU A 119 -12.23 -10.19 -23.01
CA LEU A 119 -11.63 -9.02 -22.35
C LEU A 119 -11.52 -9.20 -20.85
N VAL A 120 -12.60 -9.66 -20.19
CA VAL A 120 -12.59 -9.94 -18.74
C VAL A 120 -11.44 -10.87 -18.37
N ARG A 121 -11.23 -11.95 -19.13
CA ARG A 121 -10.14 -12.90 -18.89
C ARG A 121 -8.76 -12.30 -19.18
N ALA A 122 -8.63 -11.49 -20.23
CA ALA A 122 -7.37 -10.86 -20.58
C ALA A 122 -6.93 -9.81 -19.54
N TYR A 123 -7.82 -8.92 -19.12
CA TYR A 123 -7.53 -7.91 -18.10
C TYR A 123 -7.20 -8.52 -16.74
N SER A 124 -7.98 -9.51 -16.29
CA SER A 124 -7.65 -10.23 -15.06
C SER A 124 -6.31 -10.98 -15.15
N ARG A 125 -5.99 -11.56 -16.31
CA ARG A 125 -4.71 -12.22 -16.54
C ARG A 125 -3.54 -11.23 -16.46
N ALA A 126 -3.64 -10.08 -17.13
CA ALA A 126 -2.60 -9.06 -17.14
C ALA A 126 -2.24 -8.58 -15.74
N VAL A 127 -3.26 -8.27 -14.92
CA VAL A 127 -3.03 -7.89 -13.52
C VAL A 127 -2.41 -9.02 -12.72
N LYS A 128 -2.90 -10.26 -12.88
CA LYS A 128 -2.37 -11.41 -12.15
C LYS A 128 -0.90 -11.66 -12.46
N GLU A 129 -0.51 -11.66 -13.73
CA GLU A 129 0.89 -11.88 -14.13
C GLU A 129 1.79 -10.73 -13.66
N ALA A 130 1.32 -9.47 -13.71
CA ALA A 130 2.08 -8.34 -13.18
C ALA A 130 2.28 -8.42 -11.65
N VAL A 131 1.24 -8.79 -10.91
CA VAL A 131 1.32 -9.02 -9.45
C VAL A 131 2.25 -10.18 -9.12
N GLU A 132 2.19 -11.28 -9.88
CA GLU A 132 3.12 -12.41 -9.70
C GLU A 132 4.57 -11.99 -9.95
N ALA A 133 4.82 -11.15 -10.96
CA ALA A 133 6.14 -10.60 -11.25
C ALA A 133 6.65 -9.65 -10.16
N ALA A 134 5.77 -8.84 -9.56
CA ALA A 134 6.11 -7.93 -8.47
C ALA A 134 6.37 -8.63 -7.13
N GLY A 135 5.90 -9.86 -6.96
CA GLY A 135 5.85 -10.52 -5.67
C GLY A 135 4.87 -9.85 -4.69
N VAL A 136 4.46 -10.59 -3.66
CA VAL A 136 3.53 -10.11 -2.63
C VAL A 136 4.18 -10.21 -1.26
N VAL A 137 4.11 -9.13 -0.49
CA VAL A 137 4.64 -9.01 0.88
C VAL A 137 3.54 -8.66 1.87
N GLU A 138 3.77 -8.98 3.14
CA GLU A 138 2.97 -8.47 4.26
C GLU A 138 3.69 -7.24 4.83
N GLU A 139 3.02 -6.10 4.80
CA GLU A 139 3.49 -4.84 5.35
C GLU A 139 2.83 -4.57 6.70
N ARG A 140 3.60 -3.96 7.61
CA ARG A 140 3.10 -3.49 8.90
C ARG A 140 3.38 -2.00 9.03
N PRO A 141 2.35 -1.14 9.09
CA PRO A 141 2.54 0.28 9.36
C PRO A 141 3.30 0.50 10.66
N HIS A 142 4.29 1.38 10.62
CA HIS A 142 4.99 1.85 11.81
C HIS A 142 4.78 3.37 11.93
N GLU A 143 4.73 3.86 13.15
CA GLU A 143 4.85 5.28 13.45
C GLU A 143 6.10 5.53 14.31
N ARG A 144 6.53 6.80 14.34
CA ARG A 144 7.55 7.25 15.27
C ARG A 144 6.88 7.84 16.50
N VAL A 145 7.36 7.45 17.67
CA VAL A 145 6.95 8.02 18.95
C VAL A 145 8.17 8.73 19.53
N GLY A 146 8.08 10.05 19.65
CA GLY A 146 9.05 10.88 20.35
C GLY A 146 8.79 10.85 21.84
N ILE A 147 9.81 10.58 22.65
CA ILE A 147 9.70 10.50 24.11
C ILE A 147 10.75 11.40 24.72
N THR A 148 10.36 12.41 25.49
CA THR A 148 11.29 13.24 26.25
C THR A 148 11.05 13.08 27.75
N VAL A 149 12.13 12.80 28.49
CA VAL A 149 12.09 12.58 29.94
C VAL A 149 13.29 13.19 30.65
N ASP A 150 13.14 13.47 31.94
CA ASP A 150 14.27 13.72 32.82
C ASP A 150 15.12 12.46 33.02
N TYR A 151 16.37 12.65 33.45
CA TYR A 151 17.32 11.56 33.68
C TYR A 151 16.80 10.48 34.64
N ASP A 152 16.01 10.86 35.65
CA ASP A 152 15.44 9.95 36.64
C ASP A 152 14.50 8.90 36.01
N ASP A 153 13.82 9.25 34.92
CA ASP A 153 12.89 8.36 34.20
C ASP A 153 13.53 7.69 32.97
N SER A 154 14.70 8.16 32.52
CA SER A 154 15.38 7.67 31.31
C SER A 154 15.69 6.16 31.32
N GLY A 155 16.11 5.63 32.47
CA GLY A 155 16.38 4.18 32.62
C GLY A 155 15.11 3.33 32.53
N THR A 156 13.99 3.84 33.06
CA THR A 156 12.69 3.18 33.01
C THR A 156 12.16 3.13 31.57
N VAL A 157 12.23 4.25 30.85
CA VAL A 157 11.83 4.32 29.42
C VAL A 157 12.65 3.34 28.59
N ARG A 158 13.99 3.42 28.68
CA ARG A 158 14.89 2.51 27.96
C ARG A 158 14.56 1.04 28.22
N SER A 159 14.36 0.67 29.48
CA SER A 159 14.02 -0.71 29.87
C SER A 159 12.72 -1.19 29.23
N ILE A 160 11.70 -0.33 29.15
CA ILE A 160 10.42 -0.66 28.49
C ILE A 160 10.67 -0.93 27.00
N LEU A 161 11.34 0.00 26.30
CA LEU A 161 11.62 -0.10 24.87
C LEU A 161 12.42 -1.36 24.52
N GLU A 162 13.48 -1.64 25.29
CA GLU A 162 14.31 -2.83 25.12
C GLU A 162 13.53 -4.12 25.44
N SER A 163 12.65 -4.10 26.44
CA SER A 163 11.84 -5.29 26.81
C SER A 163 10.80 -5.66 25.75
N GLU A 164 10.31 -4.68 24.99
CA GLU A 164 9.35 -4.88 23.90
C GLU A 164 10.05 -5.09 22.54
N GLY A 165 11.37 -4.92 22.50
CA GLY A 165 12.18 -5.14 21.29
C GLY A 165 12.04 -4.05 20.25
N TYR A 166 11.65 -2.84 20.66
CA TYR A 166 11.56 -1.70 19.73
C TYR A 166 12.93 -1.14 19.39
N GLU A 167 13.10 -0.77 18.13
CA GLU A 167 14.28 -0.03 17.66
C GLU A 167 14.12 1.45 18.03
N PHE A 168 15.15 2.05 18.62
CA PHE A 168 15.14 3.47 18.99
C PHE A 168 16.52 4.11 18.94
N ASP A 169 16.52 5.41 18.67
CA ASP A 169 17.66 6.31 18.90
C ASP A 169 17.48 7.04 20.24
N ALA A 170 18.57 7.43 20.89
CA ALA A 170 18.54 8.15 22.16
C ALA A 170 19.60 9.25 22.23
N ASP A 171 19.16 10.45 22.57
CA ASP A 171 20.01 11.63 22.76
C ASP A 171 19.97 12.08 24.22
N TYR A 172 21.15 12.38 24.76
CA TYR A 172 21.33 12.72 26.17
C TYR A 172 21.89 14.15 26.27
N GLU A 173 21.01 15.10 26.59
CA GLU A 173 21.36 16.53 26.73
C GLU A 173 20.97 17.08 28.11
N THR A 174 20.10 18.09 28.17
CA THR A 174 19.55 18.57 29.44
C THR A 174 18.45 17.63 29.94
N THR A 175 17.71 17.06 29.00
CA THR A 175 16.78 15.95 29.15
C THR A 175 17.23 14.79 28.26
N VAL A 176 16.61 13.63 28.41
CA VAL A 176 16.85 12.47 27.55
C VAL A 176 15.69 12.32 26.57
N SER A 177 16.00 12.29 25.28
CA SER A 177 15.02 12.06 24.22
C SER A 177 15.22 10.69 23.57
N PHE A 178 14.12 10.02 23.24
CA PHE A 178 14.10 8.78 22.48
C PHE A 178 13.21 8.96 21.24
N ASP A 179 13.69 8.53 20.07
CA ASP A 179 12.88 8.37 18.86
C ASP A 179 12.68 6.88 18.62
N VAL A 180 11.45 6.41 18.73
CA VAL A 180 11.13 4.98 18.70
C VAL A 180 10.28 4.65 17.49
N ARG A 181 10.70 3.66 16.71
CA ARG A 181 9.90 3.11 15.62
C ARG A 181 9.03 1.98 16.14
N VAL A 182 7.71 2.17 16.11
CA VAL A 182 6.74 1.27 16.75
C VAL A 182 5.69 0.85 15.72
N PRO A 183 5.27 -0.42 15.65
CA PRO A 183 4.08 -0.79 14.89
C PRO A 183 2.90 0.08 15.31
N ARG A 184 2.19 0.67 14.35
CA ARG A 184 1.13 1.63 14.63
C ARG A 184 0.06 1.07 15.59
N ALA A 185 -0.24 -0.21 15.46
CA ALA A 185 -1.18 -0.93 16.30
C ALA A 185 -0.77 -1.01 17.80
N ASP A 186 0.52 -0.85 18.09
CA ASP A 186 1.08 -0.96 19.45
C ASP A 186 1.38 0.41 20.06
N ALA A 187 1.36 1.48 19.27
CA ALA A 187 1.85 2.78 19.70
C ALA A 187 1.04 3.39 20.86
N GLU A 188 -0.29 3.30 20.85
CA GLU A 188 -1.10 3.79 21.98
C GLU A 188 -0.86 2.99 23.26
N ALA A 189 -0.68 1.66 23.13
CA ALA A 189 -0.35 0.82 24.28
C ALA A 189 1.02 1.17 24.87
N LEU A 190 2.01 1.47 24.03
CA LEU A 190 3.31 1.98 24.47
C LEU A 190 3.14 3.34 25.17
N ARG A 191 2.40 4.29 24.59
CA ARG A 191 2.15 5.61 25.19
C ARG A 191 1.52 5.50 26.58
N ASP A 192 0.51 4.63 26.74
CA ASP A 192 -0.13 4.37 28.03
C ASP A 192 0.83 3.74 29.05
N ARG A 193 1.65 2.78 28.62
CA ARG A 193 2.65 2.14 29.48
C ARG A 193 3.71 3.14 29.96
N LEU A 194 4.19 4.00 29.07
CA LEU A 194 5.17 5.04 29.39
C LEU A 194 4.59 6.09 30.34
N ARG A 195 3.35 6.55 30.12
CA ARG A 195 2.65 7.45 31.06
C ARG A 195 2.53 6.83 32.44
N SER A 196 2.13 5.56 32.53
CA SER A 196 2.01 4.86 33.81
C SER A 196 3.36 4.74 34.52
N ALA A 197 4.40 4.30 33.82
CA ALA A 197 5.73 4.06 34.39
C ALA A 197 6.44 5.35 34.85
N THR A 198 6.19 6.47 34.17
CA THR A 198 6.78 7.78 34.49
C THR A 198 5.86 8.65 35.35
N SER A 199 4.71 8.13 35.80
CA SER A 199 3.67 8.91 36.48
C SER A 199 3.23 10.17 35.70
N GLY A 200 3.23 10.08 34.36
CA GLY A 200 2.85 11.15 33.45
C GLY A 200 3.92 12.22 33.22
N ARG A 201 5.16 12.01 33.67
CA ARG A 201 6.27 12.96 33.47
C ARG A 201 6.91 12.88 32.09
N ALA A 202 6.70 11.78 31.34
CA ALA A 202 7.14 11.69 29.96
C ALA A 202 6.31 12.58 29.05
N ASP A 203 6.99 13.41 28.27
CA ASP A 203 6.41 14.10 27.13
C ASP A 203 6.44 13.16 25.91
N LEU A 204 5.28 12.98 25.26
CA LEU A 204 5.09 11.98 24.22
C LEU A 204 4.52 12.64 22.96
N GLU A 205 5.30 12.67 21.88
CA GLU A 205 4.93 13.21 20.57
C GLU A 205 4.67 12.06 19.58
#